data_AF-A0A7S3FFR2-F1
#
_entry.id   AF-A0A7S3FFR2-F1
#
_cell.length_a   1.000
_cell.length_b   1.000
_cell.length_c   1.000
_cell.angle_alpha   90.00
_cell.angle_beta   90.00
_cell.angle_gamma   90.00
#
_symmetry.space_group_name_H-M   'P 1'
#
loop_
_entity.id
_entity.type
_entity.pdbx_description
1 polymer ?
#
loop_
_entity_poly.entity_id
_entity_poly.type
_entity_poly.pdbx_seq_one_letter_code
_entity_poly.pdbx_strand_id
1 'polypeptide(L)'
;VVDEAGVRVACSNESIGSPCVPPTVSFLLSGNGEIAAAGTGDPIDMSSFSLRQPDGSISRKTYRGTATAIVRPGKLGVSPSEGKITLTAKAPGLKSATISLMVEKRSSVAAVA
;
A
#
# COMPACT_ATOMS: atom_id res chain seq x y z
N VAL A 1 7.48 -7.59 -4.60
CA VAL A 1 6.46 -8.68 -4.63
C VAL A 1 5.31 -8.25 -3.75
N VAL A 2 4.06 -8.35 -4.23
CA VAL A 2 2.88 -8.11 -3.39
C VAL A 2 2.34 -9.47 -2.98
N ASP A 3 2.18 -9.72 -1.69
CA ASP A 3 1.62 -10.94 -1.10
C ASP A 3 0.47 -10.60 -0.15
N GLU A 4 -0.11 -11.62 0.49
CA GLU A 4 -1.22 -11.45 1.45
C GLU A 4 -0.84 -10.59 2.68
N ALA A 5 0.46 -10.44 2.97
CA ALA A 5 0.96 -9.58 4.04
C ALA A 5 1.25 -8.14 3.59
N GLY A 6 1.12 -7.84 2.29
CA GLY A 6 1.24 -6.49 1.73
C GLY A 6 2.25 -6.38 0.59
N VAL A 7 2.82 -5.19 0.41
CA VAL A 7 3.81 -4.93 -0.64
C VAL A 7 5.21 -5.11 -0.07
N ARG A 8 5.91 -6.19 -0.41
CA ARG A 8 7.32 -6.39 -0.06
C ARG A 8 8.23 -5.88 -1.18
N VAL A 9 9.04 -4.88 -0.90
CA VAL A 9 10.00 -4.31 -1.87
C VAL A 9 11.41 -4.61 -1.39
N ALA A 10 11.85 -5.84 -1.63
CA ALA A 10 13.19 -6.27 -1.29
C ALA A 10 14.21 -5.73 -2.31
N CYS A 11 15.38 -5.32 -1.81
CA CYS A 11 16.57 -5.24 -2.64
C CYS A 11 16.97 -6.67 -3.02
N SER A 12 17.06 -6.99 -4.32
CA SER A 12 17.43 -8.33 -4.78
C SER A 12 18.80 -8.83 -4.29
N ASN A 13 19.64 -7.95 -3.72
CA ASN A 13 21.05 -8.21 -3.41
C ASN A 13 21.44 -8.00 -1.93
N GLU A 14 20.51 -7.97 -0.97
CA GLU A 14 20.85 -7.89 0.47
C GLU A 14 21.77 -9.04 0.92
N SER A 15 21.77 -10.16 0.20
CA SER A 15 22.59 -11.35 0.45
C SER A 15 24.07 -11.25 -0.01
N ILE A 16 24.48 -10.20 -0.72
CA ILE A 16 25.83 -10.10 -1.33
C ILE A 16 26.71 -8.99 -0.72
N GLY A 17 26.25 -8.29 0.32
CA GLY A 17 27.07 -7.25 0.98
C GLY A 17 27.36 -6.01 0.12
N SER A 18 26.63 -5.86 -1.00
CA SER A 18 26.64 -4.63 -1.81
C SER A 18 25.78 -3.56 -1.12
N PRO A 19 26.22 -2.29 -1.06
CA PRO A 19 25.45 -1.24 -0.39
C PRO A 19 24.12 -1.03 -1.13
N CYS A 20 23.04 -1.63 -0.64
CA CYS A 20 21.72 -1.35 -1.18
C CYS A 20 21.24 0.00 -0.64
N VAL A 21 21.02 0.97 -1.54
CA VAL A 21 20.26 2.17 -1.21
C VAL A 21 18.79 1.75 -1.12
N PRO A 22 18.13 1.88 0.05
CA PRO A 22 16.74 1.45 0.18
C PRO A 22 15.87 2.28 -0.79
N PRO A 23 15.15 1.63 -1.72
CA PRO A 23 14.35 2.37 -2.69
C PRO A 23 13.18 3.07 -2.01
N THR A 24 12.78 4.20 -2.59
CA THR A 24 11.51 4.86 -2.28
C THR A 24 10.41 4.23 -3.12
N VAL A 25 9.33 3.83 -2.46
CA VAL A 25 8.15 3.20 -3.07
C VAL A 25 7.00 4.18 -3.04
N SER A 26 6.40 4.42 -4.19
CA SER A 26 5.21 5.25 -4.37
C SER A 26 3.98 4.36 -4.51
N PHE A 27 3.02 4.51 -3.60
CA PHE A 27 1.74 3.82 -3.61
C PHE A 27 0.67 4.70 -4.26
N LEU A 28 0.08 4.21 -5.35
CA LEU A 28 -1.04 4.83 -6.04
C LEU A 28 -2.27 3.94 -5.92
N LEU A 29 -3.40 4.56 -5.57
CA LEU A 29 -4.68 3.87 -5.48
C LEU A 29 -5.64 4.42 -6.53
N SER A 30 -6.39 3.52 -7.16
CA SER A 30 -7.53 3.83 -8.01
C SER A 30 -8.76 3.04 -7.57
N GLY A 31 -9.96 3.58 -7.83
CA GLY A 31 -11.24 2.98 -7.45
C GLY A 31 -11.84 3.54 -6.15
N ASN A 32 -12.83 2.82 -5.62
CA ASN A 32 -13.68 3.26 -4.50
C ASN A 32 -13.04 2.99 -3.12
N GLY A 33 -11.81 3.46 -2.93
CA GLY A 33 -11.11 3.33 -1.65
C GLY A 33 -10.16 4.48 -1.41
N GLU A 34 -9.42 4.40 -0.31
CA GLU A 34 -8.31 5.30 -0.04
C GLU A 34 -7.18 4.62 0.72
N ILE A 35 -5.97 5.18 0.55
CA ILE A 35 -4.83 4.86 1.41
C ILE A 35 -5.00 5.66 2.69
N ALA A 36 -5.27 4.98 3.80
CA ALA A 36 -5.43 5.58 5.11
C ALA A 36 -4.06 5.97 5.71
N ALA A 37 -3.06 5.12 5.51
CA ALA A 37 -1.70 5.33 5.99
C ALA A 37 -0.70 4.51 5.16
N ALA A 38 0.56 4.93 5.14
CA ALA A 38 1.68 4.11 4.73
C ALA A 38 2.87 4.29 5.67
N GLY A 39 3.63 3.24 5.92
CA GLY A 39 4.77 3.23 6.83
C GLY A 39 5.71 2.07 6.56
N THR A 40 6.90 2.09 7.16
CA THR A 40 7.98 1.14 6.87
C THR A 40 8.48 0.40 8.12
N GLY A 41 8.12 0.87 9.31
CA GLY A 41 8.63 0.34 10.58
C GLY A 41 10.04 0.81 10.92
N ASP A 42 10.57 1.82 10.22
CA ASP A 42 11.84 2.46 10.58
C ASP A 42 11.68 3.28 11.89
N PRO A 43 12.38 2.95 12.98
CA PRO A 43 12.24 3.64 14.26
C PRO A 43 12.73 5.09 14.23
N ILE A 44 13.49 5.51 13.21
CA ILE A 44 14.02 6.87 13.09
C ILE A 44 13.33 7.69 11.98
N ASP A 45 12.40 7.10 11.21
CA ASP A 45 11.64 7.83 10.21
C ASP A 45 10.47 8.60 10.86
N MET A 46 10.60 9.92 10.92
CA MET A 46 9.57 10.82 11.44
C MET A 46 8.58 11.31 10.37
N SER A 47 8.59 10.72 9.16
CA SER A 47 7.69 11.12 8.10
C SER A 47 6.23 10.82 8.45
N SER A 48 5.33 11.76 8.13
CA SER A 48 3.90 11.61 8.43
C SER A 48 3.30 10.46 7.63
N PHE A 49 2.60 9.53 8.30
CA PHE A 49 1.99 8.33 7.72
C PHE A 49 0.96 8.60 6.62
N SER A 50 0.37 9.80 6.58
CA SER A 50 -0.72 10.16 5.66
C SER A 50 -0.34 11.27 4.68
N LEU A 51 0.93 11.69 4.65
CA LEU A 51 1.41 12.72 3.73
C LEU A 51 1.25 12.26 2.27
N ARG A 52 0.40 12.98 1.51
CA ARG A 52 0.18 12.74 0.08
C ARG A 52 1.06 13.63 -0.78
N GLN A 53 1.49 13.09 -1.90
CA GLN A 53 2.15 13.83 -2.97
C GLN A 53 1.12 14.51 -3.88
N PRO A 54 1.53 15.51 -4.70
CA PRO A 54 0.62 16.23 -5.60
C PRO A 54 -0.11 15.33 -6.60
N ASP A 55 0.47 14.18 -6.94
CA ASP A 55 -0.12 13.16 -7.83
C ASP A 55 -1.10 12.22 -7.10
N GLY A 56 -1.39 12.47 -5.82
CA GLY A 56 -2.26 11.67 -4.98
C GLY A 56 -1.62 10.40 -4.42
N SER A 57 -0.35 10.13 -4.72
CA SER A 57 0.39 8.98 -4.19
C SER A 57 0.88 9.21 -2.75
N ILE A 58 1.22 8.12 -2.05
CA ILE A 58 1.97 8.17 -0.80
C ILE A 58 3.30 7.46 -1.02
N SER A 59 4.40 8.16 -0.78
CA SER A 59 5.76 7.64 -1.01
C SER A 59 6.48 7.35 0.31
N ARG A 60 7.15 6.19 0.39
CA ARG A 60 7.91 5.76 1.57
C ARG A 60 9.25 5.16 1.18
N LYS A 61 10.32 5.59 1.86
CA LYS A 61 11.62 4.93 1.77
C LYS A 61 11.54 3.61 2.49
N THR A 62 11.87 2.51 1.81
CA THR A 62 11.84 1.18 2.42
C THR A 62 12.78 1.07 3.61
N TYR A 63 12.39 0.24 4.58
CA TYR A 63 13.24 -0.15 5.71
C TYR A 63 13.35 -1.67 5.72
N ARG A 64 14.58 -2.19 5.70
CA ARG A 64 14.88 -3.63 5.59
C ARG A 64 14.06 -4.33 4.47
N GLY A 65 14.01 -3.68 3.31
CA GLY A 65 13.29 -4.19 2.14
C GLY A 65 11.76 -4.17 2.23
N THR A 66 11.17 -3.36 3.13
CA THR A 66 9.72 -3.32 3.32
C THR A 66 9.15 -1.91 3.36
N ALA A 67 7.93 -1.78 2.83
CA ALA A 67 7.09 -0.59 2.94
C ALA A 67 5.63 -1.05 2.83
N THR A 68 4.77 -0.60 3.74
CA THR A 68 3.39 -1.05 3.88
C THR A 68 2.44 0.09 3.60
N ALA A 69 1.37 -0.18 2.85
CA ALA A 69 0.25 0.73 2.67
C ALA A 69 -1.03 0.09 3.23
N ILE A 70 -1.77 0.86 4.03
CA ILE A 70 -3.06 0.47 4.60
C ILE A 70 -4.15 1.07 3.72
N VAL A 71 -4.90 0.20 3.07
CA VAL A 71 -6.01 0.56 2.18
C VAL A 71 -7.32 0.27 2.90
N ARG A 72 -8.27 1.21 2.84
CA ARG A 72 -9.63 0.99 3.31
C ARG A 72 -10.65 1.20 2.19
N PRO A 73 -11.77 0.45 2.22
CA PRO A 73 -12.87 0.69 1.30
C PRO A 73 -13.65 1.93 1.73
N GLY A 74 -14.00 2.78 0.76
CA GLY A 74 -14.60 4.10 1.02
C GLY A 74 -13.61 5.17 1.50
N LYS A 75 -14.12 6.39 1.70
CA LYS A 75 -13.37 7.53 2.24
C LYS A 75 -13.79 7.81 3.68
N LEU A 76 -12.96 8.53 4.45
CA LEU A 76 -13.33 8.96 5.80
C LEU A 76 -14.71 9.66 5.79
N GLY A 77 -15.64 9.17 6.59
CA GLY A 77 -16.99 9.72 6.69
C GLY A 77 -17.94 9.32 5.55
N VAL A 78 -17.54 8.44 4.64
CA VAL A 78 -18.37 7.93 3.54
C VAL A 78 -18.54 6.42 3.67
N SER A 79 -19.78 5.95 3.60
CA SER A 79 -20.07 4.51 3.60
C SER A 79 -19.34 3.80 2.46
N PRO A 80 -18.71 2.64 2.69
CA PRO A 80 -18.08 1.85 1.65
C PRO A 80 -19.09 1.51 0.55
N SER A 81 -18.71 1.69 -0.71
CA SER A 81 -19.47 1.21 -1.86
C SER A 81 -18.79 -0.02 -2.45
N GLU A 82 -19.60 -0.86 -3.09
CA GLU A 82 -19.09 -1.99 -3.87
C GLU A 82 -18.20 -1.50 -5.01
N GLY A 83 -17.25 -2.35 -5.40
CA GLY A 83 -16.43 -2.12 -6.56
C GLY A 83 -15.00 -2.59 -6.40
N LYS A 84 -14.19 -2.26 -7.40
CA LYS A 84 -12.79 -2.66 -7.47
C LYS A 84 -11.88 -1.55 -6.96
N ILE A 85 -10.96 -1.89 -6.08
CA ILE A 85 -9.85 -1.03 -5.65
C ILE A 85 -8.57 -1.60 -6.25
N THR A 86 -7.77 -0.76 -6.90
CA THR A 86 -6.48 -1.16 -7.47
C THR A 86 -5.37 -0.39 -6.78
N LEU A 87 -4.46 -1.11 -6.11
CA LEU A 87 -3.27 -0.54 -5.50
C LEU A 87 -2.06 -0.87 -6.38
N THR A 88 -1.30 0.15 -6.76
CA THR A 88 -0.06 0.01 -7.51
C THR A 88 1.11 0.56 -6.69
N ALA A 89 2.16 -0.23 -6.56
CA ALA A 89 3.43 0.17 -5.97
C ALA A 89 4.50 0.32 -7.05
N LYS A 90 5.17 1.46 -7.06
CA LYS A 90 6.23 1.80 -8.02
C LYS A 90 7.51 2.20 -7.28
N ALA A 91 8.66 1.86 -7.84
CA ALA A 91 9.95 2.37 -7.39
C ALA A 91 10.86 2.57 -8.62
N PRO A 92 11.68 3.64 -8.67
CA PRO A 92 12.57 3.88 -9.80
C PRO A 92 13.50 2.68 -10.07
N GLY A 93 13.62 2.28 -11.33
CA GLY A 93 14.46 1.15 -11.75
C GLY A 93 13.93 -0.23 -11.39
N LEU A 94 12.76 -0.35 -10.74
CA LEU A 94 12.14 -1.63 -10.39
C LEU A 94 10.82 -1.83 -11.14
N LYS A 95 10.51 -3.10 -11.42
CA LYS A 95 9.21 -3.47 -11.99
C LYS A 95 8.10 -3.11 -11.01
N SER A 96 7.09 -2.39 -11.49
CA SER A 96 5.91 -2.04 -10.70
C SER A 96 5.09 -3.28 -10.35
N ALA A 97 4.41 -3.24 -9.21
CA ALA A 97 3.51 -4.30 -8.77
C ALA A 97 2.11 -3.75 -8.51
N THR A 98 1.09 -4.52 -8.87
CA THR A 98 -0.31 -4.11 -8.78
C THR A 98 -1.12 -5.23 -8.15
N ILE A 99 -2.00 -4.87 -7.22
CA ILE A 99 -3.01 -5.76 -6.64
C ILE A 99 -4.39 -5.15 -6.80
N SER A 100 -5.38 -6.01 -7.02
CA SER A 100 -6.79 -5.63 -7.12
C SER A 100 -7.56 -6.25 -5.97
N LEU A 101 -8.35 -5.45 -5.27
CA LEU A 101 -9.23 -5.84 -4.18
C LEU A 101 -10.68 -5.65 -4.65
N MET A 102 -11.51 -6.66 -4.46
CA MET A 102 -12.95 -6.57 -4.71
C MET A 102 -13.65 -6.24 -3.40
N VAL A 103 -14.41 -5.15 -3.37
CA VAL A 103 -15.25 -4.76 -2.24
C VAL A 103 -16.68 -5.15 -2.58
N GLU A 104 -17.25 -6.02 -1.76
CA GLU A 104 -18.63 -6.49 -1.88
C GLU A 104 -19.44 -6.02 -0.67
N LYS A 105 -20.72 -5.75 -0.87
CA LYS A 105 -21.61 -5.40 0.22
C LYS A 105 -21.78 -6.65 1.08
N ARG A 106 -21.74 -6.45 2.39
CA ARG A 106 -22.04 -7.54 3.32
C ARG A 106 -23.47 -7.99 3.08
N SER A 107 -23.66 -9.17 2.50
CA SER A 107 -24.96 -9.81 2.46
C SER A 107 -25.41 -10.03 3.90
N SER A 108 -26.51 -9.41 4.30
CA SER A 108 -27.10 -9.64 5.61
C SER A 108 -27.53 -11.10 5.66
N VAL A 109 -26.88 -11.90 6.50
CA VAL A 109 -27.39 -13.23 6.85
C VAL A 109 -28.81 -13.03 7.37
N ALA A 110 -29.79 -13.62 6.68
CA ALA A 110 -31.18 -13.62 7.13
C ALA A 110 -31.19 -14.20 8.55
N ALA A 111 -31.75 -13.44 9.50
CA ALA A 111 -32.02 -13.97 10.82
C ALA A 111 -32.87 -15.22 10.64
N VAL A 112 -32.33 -16.37 11.03
CA VAL A 112 -33.12 -17.60 11.15
C VAL A 112 -34.08 -17.33 12.30
N ALA A 113 -35.36 -17.18 11.95
CA ALA A 113 -36.46 -17.00 12.87
C ALA A 113 -36.78 -18.30 13.63
#